data_AF-A0A496DZV8-F1
#
_entry.id   AF-A0A496DZV8-F1
#
_cell.length_a   1.000
_cell.length_b   1.000
_cell.length_c   1.000
_cell.angle_alpha   90.00
_cell.angle_beta   90.00
_cell.angle_gamma   90.00
#
_symmetry.space_group_name_H-M   'P 1'
#
loop_
_entity.id
_entity.type
_entity.pdbx_description
1 polymer ?
#
loop_
_entity_poly.entity_id
_entity_poly.type
_entity_poly.pdbx_seq_one_letter_code
_entity_poly.pdbx_strand_id
1 'polypeptide(L)'
;MFNENLATLKSPDRQAKCMRIQFEIKEKLPDIISEILHSDKWLTLVRDENHGLRRVTIKDPYFDSEACVDIWEHEIHVTTAWSNYTYRIYQKGNSVWCEYIGAYRGLLEQNLLPTMTPKENILDSEVLNSSLFGDRKETLRNYSAENLKLKNFRRDNFAAEYQLASPQDHPKIVYDEFIKEGVPIPPPEDRKEKSGN
;
A
#
# COMPACT_ATOMS: atom_id res chain seq x y z
N MET A 1 33.33 9.67 25.69
CA MET A 1 32.41 8.52 25.79
C MET A 1 31.63 8.47 24.49
N PHE A 2 32.10 7.66 23.54
CA PHE A 2 31.45 7.48 22.23
C PHE A 2 30.32 6.46 22.40
N ASN A 3 29.14 6.81 21.90
CA ASN A 3 27.91 6.08 22.14
C ASN A 3 27.92 4.75 21.33
N GLU A 4 28.08 3.62 22.00
CA GLU A 4 28.20 2.26 21.43
C GLU A 4 26.88 1.67 20.87
N ASN A 5 25.91 2.48 20.48
CA ASN A 5 24.61 2.00 19.98
C ASN A 5 24.42 2.05 18.45
N LEU A 6 25.47 2.33 17.67
CA LEU A 6 25.41 2.36 16.20
C LEU A 6 25.84 1.04 15.52
N ALA A 7 26.25 0.03 16.29
CA ALA A 7 26.90 -1.18 15.77
C ALA A 7 25.96 -2.30 15.28
N THR A 8 24.65 -2.06 15.12
CA THR A 8 23.71 -3.07 14.57
C THR A 8 22.92 -2.62 13.34
N LEU A 9 23.29 -1.51 12.70
CA LEU A 9 22.89 -1.26 11.31
C LEU A 9 23.85 -1.99 10.37
N LYS A 10 23.74 -3.32 10.33
CA LYS A 10 24.30 -4.10 9.23
C LYS A 10 23.56 -3.64 7.97
N SER A 11 24.19 -2.82 7.13
CA SER A 11 23.79 -2.76 5.72
C SER A 11 24.21 -4.07 5.07
N PRO A 12 23.25 -4.90 4.67
CA PRO A 12 23.32 -5.41 3.31
C PRO A 12 21.92 -5.63 2.78
N ASP A 13 21.30 -4.63 2.15
CA ASP A 13 20.40 -4.98 1.07
C ASP A 13 20.12 -3.79 0.15
N ARG A 14 20.34 -4.02 -1.15
CA ARG A 14 19.79 -3.17 -2.23
C ARG A 14 18.28 -3.33 -2.32
N GLN A 15 17.72 -4.35 -1.67
CA GLN A 15 16.29 -4.60 -1.66
C GLN A 15 15.54 -3.49 -0.93
N ALA A 16 14.48 -2.98 -1.58
CA ALA A 16 13.53 -2.09 -0.94
C ALA A 16 13.06 -2.76 0.35
N LYS A 17 13.10 -2.03 1.47
CA LYS A 17 12.68 -2.56 2.75
C LYS A 17 11.17 -2.82 2.68
N CYS A 18 10.79 -4.09 2.64
CA CYS A 18 9.40 -4.50 2.67
C CYS A 18 8.86 -4.52 4.09
N MET A 19 7.57 -4.24 4.19
CA MET A 19 6.75 -4.36 5.38
C MET A 19 5.49 -5.15 5.06
N ARG A 20 4.98 -5.86 6.07
CA ARG A 20 3.65 -6.46 6.05
C ARG A 20 2.76 -5.75 7.06
N ILE A 21 1.64 -5.22 6.61
CA ILE A 21 0.66 -4.52 7.44
C ILE A 21 -0.75 -5.00 7.11
N GLN A 22 -1.63 -4.99 8.11
CA GLN A 22 -3.04 -5.31 7.95
C GLN A 22 -3.90 -4.17 8.53
N PHE A 23 -4.95 -3.78 7.81
CA PHE A 23 -5.90 -2.78 8.26
C PHE A 23 -7.31 -3.06 7.71
N GLU A 24 -8.32 -2.57 8.42
CA GLU A 24 -9.71 -2.67 7.99
C GLU A 24 -10.05 -1.54 7.00
N ILE A 25 -10.83 -1.86 5.96
CA ILE A 25 -11.26 -0.90 4.93
C ILE A 25 -12.77 -0.67 4.96
N LYS A 26 -13.22 0.48 4.45
CA LYS A 26 -14.64 0.89 4.44
C LYS A 26 -15.45 0.14 3.39
N GLU A 27 -14.82 -0.20 2.28
CA GLU A 27 -15.43 -0.80 1.10
C GLU A 27 -15.78 -2.27 1.32
N LYS A 28 -16.82 -2.76 0.65
CA LYS A 28 -17.18 -4.17 0.64
C LYS A 28 -16.50 -4.89 -0.52
N LEU A 29 -16.29 -6.19 -0.36
CA LEU A 29 -15.65 -7.02 -1.38
C LEU A 29 -16.36 -6.93 -2.76
N PRO A 30 -17.71 -6.98 -2.84
CA PRO A 30 -18.40 -6.85 -4.13
C PRO A 30 -18.21 -5.49 -4.81
N ASP A 31 -18.11 -4.40 -4.02
CA ASP A 31 -17.90 -3.05 -4.56
C ASP A 31 -16.51 -2.93 -5.18
N ILE A 32 -15.50 -3.51 -4.52
CA ILE A 32 -14.12 -3.57 -5.02
C ILE A 32 -14.04 -4.43 -6.30
N ILE A 33 -14.70 -5.59 -6.32
CA ILE A 33 -14.77 -6.43 -7.51
C ILE A 33 -15.42 -5.67 -8.67
N SER A 34 -16.51 -4.95 -8.39
CA SER A 34 -17.20 -4.13 -9.40
C SER A 34 -16.28 -3.04 -9.97
N GLU A 35 -15.53 -2.34 -9.11
CA GLU A 35 -14.57 -1.32 -9.53
C GLU A 35 -13.43 -1.93 -10.38
N ILE A 36 -12.86 -3.06 -9.98
CA ILE A 36 -11.81 -3.73 -10.76
C ILE A 36 -12.31 -4.07 -12.17
N LEU A 37 -13.56 -4.55 -12.27
CA LEU A 37 -14.16 -4.93 -13.54
C LEU A 37 -14.61 -3.74 -14.40
N HIS A 38 -15.00 -2.63 -13.75
CA HIS A 38 -15.55 -1.44 -14.40
C HIS A 38 -15.00 -0.19 -13.72
N SER A 39 -13.90 0.35 -14.24
CA SER A 39 -13.25 1.56 -13.75
C SER A 39 -12.94 2.51 -14.89
N ASP A 40 -13.08 3.81 -14.64
CA ASP A 40 -12.61 4.85 -15.55
C ASP A 40 -11.10 5.12 -15.39
N LYS A 41 -10.47 4.57 -14.34
CA LYS A 41 -9.04 4.78 -14.03
C LYS A 41 -8.12 3.89 -14.86
N TRP A 42 -8.58 2.72 -15.28
CA TRP A 42 -7.77 1.73 -16.00
C TRP A 42 -8.60 0.93 -17.01
N LEU A 43 -7.88 0.28 -17.92
CA LEU A 43 -8.45 -0.72 -18.81
C LEU A 43 -8.38 -2.10 -18.15
N THR A 44 -9.51 -2.80 -18.13
CA THR A 44 -9.63 -4.13 -17.55
C THR A 44 -9.58 -5.20 -18.63
N LEU A 45 -8.65 -6.14 -18.51
CA LEU A 45 -8.47 -7.27 -19.43
C LEU A 45 -8.69 -8.58 -18.68
N VAL A 46 -9.79 -9.27 -18.97
CA VAL A 46 -10.03 -10.61 -18.41
C VAL A 46 -9.10 -11.61 -19.11
N ARG A 47 -8.28 -12.32 -18.33
CA ARG A 47 -7.29 -13.28 -18.85
C ARG A 47 -7.78 -14.71 -18.77
N ASP A 48 -8.38 -15.08 -17.64
CA ASP A 48 -8.88 -16.42 -17.40
C ASP A 48 -10.05 -16.39 -16.41
N GLU A 49 -10.97 -17.32 -16.58
CA GLU A 49 -12.09 -17.53 -15.69
C GLU A 49 -12.33 -19.04 -15.56
N ASN A 50 -11.82 -19.60 -14.46
CA ASN A 50 -11.83 -21.04 -14.21
C ASN A 50 -12.20 -21.33 -12.76
N HIS A 51 -13.16 -22.24 -12.56
CA HIS A 51 -13.46 -22.88 -11.26
C HIS A 51 -13.44 -21.95 -10.03
N GLY A 52 -14.09 -20.78 -10.11
CA GLY A 52 -14.21 -19.85 -8.98
C GLY A 52 -13.04 -18.86 -8.80
N LEU A 53 -12.07 -18.87 -9.71
CA LEU A 53 -11.03 -17.85 -9.86
C LEU A 53 -11.23 -17.09 -11.17
N ARG A 54 -11.29 -15.75 -11.08
CA ARG A 54 -11.24 -14.86 -12.23
C ARG A 54 -9.95 -14.05 -12.19
N ARG A 55 -9.09 -14.24 -13.20
CA ARG A 55 -7.83 -13.50 -13.35
C ARG A 55 -8.00 -12.36 -14.33
N VAL A 56 -7.61 -11.17 -13.89
CA VAL A 56 -7.79 -9.92 -14.60
C VAL A 56 -6.47 -9.15 -14.60
N THR A 57 -6.15 -8.48 -15.70
CA THR A 57 -5.07 -7.48 -15.75
C THR A 57 -5.71 -6.11 -15.81
N ILE A 58 -5.35 -5.22 -14.89
CA ILE A 58 -5.70 -3.80 -14.98
C ILE A 58 -4.51 -3.04 -15.55
N LYS A 59 -4.73 -2.21 -16.57
CA LYS A 59 -3.68 -1.48 -17.28
C LYS A 59 -3.97 0.02 -17.29
N ASP A 60 -2.96 0.81 -16.93
CA ASP A 60 -3.04 2.27 -17.06
C ASP A 60 -3.15 2.67 -18.55
N PRO A 61 -4.12 3.52 -18.93
CA PRO A 61 -4.33 3.89 -20.33
C PRO A 61 -3.25 4.84 -20.87
N TYR A 62 -2.49 5.52 -20.01
CA TYR A 62 -1.50 6.54 -20.37
C TYR A 62 -0.07 6.08 -20.13
N PHE A 63 0.16 5.16 -19.19
CA PHE A 63 1.48 4.66 -18.81
C PHE A 63 1.60 3.15 -19.07
N ASP A 64 2.81 2.67 -19.36
CA ASP A 64 3.06 1.22 -19.47
C ASP A 64 3.19 0.59 -18.08
N SER A 65 2.08 0.63 -17.35
CA SER A 65 1.95 0.08 -16.00
C SER A 65 0.72 -0.81 -15.95
N GLU A 66 0.91 -2.00 -15.39
CA GLU A 66 -0.15 -2.98 -15.19
C GLU A 66 -0.09 -3.61 -13.80
N ALA A 67 -1.23 -4.13 -13.35
CA ALA A 67 -1.33 -4.96 -12.18
C ALA A 67 -2.18 -6.20 -12.49
N CYS A 68 -1.76 -7.33 -11.93
CA CYS A 68 -2.48 -8.58 -12.01
C CYS A 68 -3.42 -8.68 -10.81
N VAL A 69 -4.68 -9.01 -11.06
CA VAL A 69 -5.71 -9.19 -10.06
C VAL A 69 -6.28 -10.60 -10.17
N ASP A 70 -6.18 -11.35 -9.09
CA ASP A 70 -6.85 -12.63 -8.92
C ASP A 70 -8.07 -12.43 -8.00
N ILE A 71 -9.26 -12.75 -8.51
CA ILE A 71 -10.53 -12.57 -7.80
C ILE A 71 -11.09 -13.96 -7.48
N TRP A 72 -11.20 -14.27 -6.19
CA TRP A 72 -11.92 -15.43 -5.66
C TRP A 72 -13.25 -14.99 -5.02
N GLU A 73 -14.05 -15.96 -4.59
CA GLU A 73 -15.35 -15.72 -3.95
C GLU A 73 -15.26 -14.84 -2.68
N HIS A 74 -14.19 -15.00 -1.89
CA HIS A 74 -14.05 -14.35 -0.57
C HIS A 74 -12.75 -13.54 -0.41
N GLU A 75 -11.92 -13.49 -1.44
CA GLU A 75 -10.65 -12.76 -1.42
C GLU A 75 -10.24 -12.25 -2.80
N ILE A 76 -9.45 -11.19 -2.82
CA ILE A 76 -8.89 -10.57 -4.02
C ILE A 76 -7.40 -10.36 -3.77
N HIS A 77 -6.55 -10.84 -4.67
CA HIS A 77 -5.11 -10.57 -4.63
C HIS A 77 -4.73 -9.66 -5.79
N VAL A 78 -4.09 -8.53 -5.48
CA VAL A 78 -3.51 -7.62 -6.46
C VAL A 78 -2.00 -7.73 -6.38
N THR A 79 -1.33 -7.89 -7.51
CA THR A 79 0.13 -7.90 -7.64
C THR A 79 0.56 -6.83 -8.64
N THR A 80 1.42 -5.90 -8.21
CA THR A 80 1.93 -4.82 -9.08
C THR A 80 3.10 -5.32 -9.95
N ALA A 81 3.15 -4.93 -11.22
CA ALA A 81 4.10 -5.51 -12.19
C ALA A 81 5.59 -5.22 -11.89
N TRP A 82 5.94 -3.97 -11.56
CA TRP A 82 7.34 -3.56 -11.40
C TRP A 82 7.91 -3.91 -10.03
N SER A 83 7.12 -3.66 -8.99
CA SER A 83 7.57 -3.76 -7.61
C SER A 83 7.25 -5.10 -6.95
N ASN A 84 6.41 -5.93 -7.59
CA ASN A 84 5.85 -7.16 -7.02
C ASN A 84 5.25 -6.94 -5.62
N TYR A 85 4.67 -5.75 -5.37
CA TYR A 85 3.93 -5.49 -4.15
C TYR A 85 2.59 -6.17 -4.24
N THR A 86 2.15 -6.74 -3.11
CA THR A 86 0.91 -7.48 -3.05
C THR A 86 -0.09 -6.82 -2.10
N TYR A 87 -1.33 -6.77 -2.54
CA TYR A 87 -2.49 -6.48 -1.71
C TYR A 87 -3.35 -7.73 -1.67
N ARG A 88 -3.72 -8.14 -0.47
CA ARG A 88 -4.69 -9.22 -0.24
C ARG A 88 -5.88 -8.64 0.50
N ILE A 89 -7.00 -8.57 -0.18
CA ILE A 89 -8.26 -8.03 0.32
C ILE A 89 -9.16 -9.22 0.61
N TYR A 90 -9.67 -9.34 1.83
CA TYR A 90 -10.46 -10.51 2.22
C TYR A 90 -11.56 -10.14 3.22
N GLN A 91 -12.65 -10.89 3.17
CA GLN A 91 -13.73 -10.74 4.13
C GLN A 91 -13.43 -11.54 5.41
N LYS A 92 -13.58 -10.89 6.56
CA LYS A 92 -13.48 -11.51 7.90
C LYS A 92 -14.70 -11.11 8.71
N GLY A 93 -15.70 -12.01 8.77
CA GLY A 93 -16.99 -11.71 9.36
C GLY A 93 -17.73 -10.62 8.56
N ASN A 94 -18.09 -9.53 9.25
CA ASN A 94 -18.79 -8.38 8.63
C ASN A 94 -17.83 -7.27 8.15
N SER A 95 -16.53 -7.48 8.29
CA SER A 95 -15.49 -6.51 7.96
C SER A 95 -14.66 -6.98 6.77
N VAL A 96 -14.17 -6.04 5.98
CA VAL A 96 -13.20 -6.31 4.91
C VAL A 96 -11.84 -5.80 5.35
N TRP A 97 -10.84 -6.64 5.21
CA TRP A 97 -9.47 -6.38 5.62
C TRP A 97 -8.57 -6.34 4.39
N CYS A 98 -7.55 -5.49 4.47
CA CYS A 98 -6.50 -5.39 3.47
C CYS A 98 -5.16 -5.73 4.15
N GLU A 99 -4.48 -6.74 3.63
CA GLU A 99 -3.08 -7.04 3.93
C GLU A 99 -2.22 -6.51 2.79
N TYR A 100 -1.22 -5.69 3.12
CA TYR A 100 -0.25 -5.18 2.16
C TYR A 100 1.14 -5.72 2.47
N ILE A 101 1.83 -6.20 1.43
CA ILE A 101 3.24 -6.58 1.48
C ILE A 101 3.99 -5.79 0.40
N GLY A 102 4.87 -4.90 0.84
CA GLY A 102 5.66 -4.09 -0.08
C GLY A 102 6.44 -3.00 0.64
N ALA A 103 7.00 -2.06 -0.12
CA ALA A 103 7.70 -0.93 0.50
C ALA A 103 6.70 0.02 1.17
N TYR A 104 7.13 0.70 2.23
CA TYR A 104 6.32 1.74 2.88
C TYR A 104 5.83 2.82 1.92
N ARG A 105 6.64 3.16 0.92
CA ARG A 105 6.26 4.14 -0.09
C ARG A 105 5.13 3.67 -1.02
N GLY A 106 5.10 2.40 -1.39
CA GLY A 106 4.06 1.88 -2.27
C GLY A 106 2.70 1.65 -1.59
N LEU A 107 2.59 1.85 -0.28
CA LEU A 107 1.35 1.60 0.46
C LEU A 107 0.28 2.62 0.04
N LEU A 108 -0.83 2.12 -0.47
CA LEU A 108 -1.98 2.90 -0.97
C LEU A 108 -1.62 3.87 -2.11
N GLU A 109 -0.57 3.63 -2.91
CA GLU A 109 -0.30 4.46 -4.09
C GLU A 109 -1.37 4.23 -5.18
N GLN A 110 -2.23 5.23 -5.43
CA GLN A 110 -3.62 5.03 -5.86
C GLN A 110 -3.95 5.14 -7.37
N ASN A 111 -3.00 5.16 -8.29
CA ASN A 111 -3.37 5.31 -9.71
C ASN A 111 -3.92 4.02 -10.34
N LEU A 112 -3.36 2.87 -9.96
CA LEU A 112 -3.64 1.56 -10.58
C LEU A 112 -4.03 0.51 -9.53
N LEU A 113 -4.88 0.91 -8.59
CA LEU A 113 -5.39 0.05 -7.53
C LEU A 113 -6.87 0.35 -7.27
N PRO A 114 -7.67 -0.65 -6.87
CA PRO A 114 -9.02 -0.40 -6.37
C PRO A 114 -9.03 0.53 -5.17
N THR A 115 -10.18 1.14 -4.92
CA THR A 115 -10.39 2.02 -3.78
C THR A 115 -10.37 1.18 -2.50
N MET A 116 -9.45 1.52 -1.61
CA MET A 116 -9.22 0.84 -0.33
C MET A 116 -9.03 1.92 0.73
N THR A 117 -10.13 2.41 1.29
CA THR A 117 -10.11 3.48 2.29
C THR A 117 -9.99 2.86 3.67
N PRO A 118 -8.90 3.12 4.42
CA PRO A 118 -8.81 2.65 5.80
C PRO A 118 -9.97 3.19 6.66
N LYS A 119 -10.54 2.33 7.53
CA LYS A 119 -11.58 2.76 8.48
C LYS A 119 -11.02 3.67 9.57
N GLU A 120 -9.81 3.38 10.02
CA GLU A 120 -9.11 4.10 11.09
C GLU A 120 -7.74 4.60 10.60
N ASN A 121 -7.08 5.41 11.43
CA ASN A 121 -5.71 5.84 11.15
C ASN A 121 -4.76 4.65 11.25
N ILE A 122 -4.12 4.30 10.13
CA ILE A 122 -3.24 3.14 10.03
C ILE A 122 -1.85 3.37 10.65
N LEU A 123 -1.54 4.59 11.12
CA LEU A 123 -0.26 4.90 11.76
C LEU A 123 0.01 4.06 13.00
N ASP A 124 -1.05 3.72 13.73
CA ASP A 124 -0.95 2.92 14.95
C ASP A 124 -1.18 1.42 14.67
N SER A 125 -1.42 1.05 13.41
CA SER A 125 -1.48 -0.35 12.99
C SER A 125 -0.11 -1.01 13.11
N GLU A 126 -0.14 -2.27 13.56
CA GLU A 126 1.05 -3.08 13.78
C GLU A 126 1.64 -3.57 12.44
N VAL A 127 2.93 -3.33 12.25
CA VAL A 127 3.71 -3.92 11.16
C VAL A 127 4.12 -5.32 11.59
N LEU A 128 3.45 -6.32 11.03
CA LEU A 128 3.58 -7.73 11.42
C LEU A 128 4.96 -8.31 11.09
N ASN A 129 5.51 -7.93 9.93
CA ASN A 129 6.84 -8.35 9.50
C ASN A 129 7.55 -7.17 8.85
N SER A 130 8.77 -6.90 9.31
CA SER A 130 9.55 -5.74 8.88
C SER A 130 10.97 -6.16 8.54
N SER A 131 11.43 -5.81 7.34
CA SER A 131 12.86 -5.95 6.99
C SER A 131 13.78 -4.96 7.71
N LEU A 132 13.22 -4.02 8.50
CA LEU A 132 13.95 -3.07 9.35
C LEU A 132 14.04 -3.52 10.80
N PHE A 133 12.99 -4.13 11.32
CA PHE A 133 12.86 -4.50 12.73
C PHE A 133 12.86 -6.02 12.96
N GLY A 134 12.95 -6.82 11.88
CA GLY A 134 12.82 -8.27 11.93
C GLY A 134 11.42 -8.67 12.39
N ASP A 135 11.38 -9.48 13.45
CA ASP A 135 10.14 -9.97 14.08
C ASP A 135 9.58 -9.03 15.15
N ARG A 136 10.23 -7.87 15.38
CA ARG A 136 9.69 -6.88 16.33
C ARG A 136 8.46 -6.21 15.73
N LYS A 137 7.39 -6.32 16.49
CA LYS A 137 6.08 -5.72 16.23
C LYS A 137 6.15 -4.25 16.60
N GLU A 138 6.22 -3.40 15.60
CA GLU A 138 6.26 -1.94 15.73
C GLU A 138 5.08 -1.32 15.00
N THR A 139 4.72 -0.09 15.35
CA THR A 139 3.66 0.64 14.65
C THR A 139 4.16 1.16 13.30
N LEU A 140 3.23 1.38 12.36
CA LEU A 140 3.55 2.03 11.08
C LEU A 140 4.21 3.40 11.28
N ARG A 141 3.84 4.13 12.35
CA ARG A 141 4.47 5.39 12.78
C ARG A 141 5.96 5.23 13.09
N ASN A 142 6.32 4.24 13.89
CA ASN A 142 7.72 3.99 14.21
C ASN A 142 8.49 3.51 12.96
N TYR A 143 7.84 2.68 12.13
CA TYR A 143 8.40 2.22 10.86
C TYR A 143 8.69 3.39 9.91
N SER A 144 7.79 4.37 9.79
CA SER A 144 7.98 5.53 8.91
C SER A 144 9.13 6.43 9.40
N ALA A 145 9.21 6.68 10.70
CA ALA A 145 10.28 7.48 11.30
C ALA A 145 11.66 6.86 11.08
N GLU A 146 11.80 5.54 11.28
CA GLU A 146 13.07 4.84 11.06
C GLU A 146 13.43 4.72 9.56
N ASN A 147 12.44 4.54 8.67
CA ASN A 147 12.70 4.62 7.22
C ASN A 147 13.26 5.97 6.80
N LEU A 148 12.71 7.06 7.36
CA LEU A 148 13.17 8.41 7.04
C LEU A 148 14.60 8.65 7.53
N LYS A 149 14.93 8.20 8.75
CA LYS A 149 16.29 8.24 9.29
C LYS A 149 17.27 7.47 8.39
N LEU A 150 16.90 6.26 7.97
CA LEU A 150 17.72 5.45 7.08
C LEU A 150 17.91 6.10 5.70
N LYS A 151 16.86 6.72 5.15
CA LYS A 151 16.93 7.45 3.87
C LYS A 151 17.89 8.63 3.97
N ASN A 152 17.80 9.43 5.04
CA ASN A 152 18.70 10.56 5.28
C ASN A 152 20.14 10.07 5.47
N PHE A 153 20.34 9.02 6.27
CA PHE A 153 21.67 8.41 6.44
C PHE A 153 22.28 7.95 5.11
N ARG A 154 21.51 7.28 4.25
CA ARG A 154 21.98 6.87 2.91
C ARG A 154 22.37 8.07 2.06
N ARG A 155 21.55 9.12 2.04
CA ARG A 155 21.83 10.35 1.28
C ARG A 155 23.11 11.03 1.75
N ASP A 156 23.30 11.12 3.06
CA ASP A 156 24.39 11.87 3.66
C ASP A 156 25.74 11.11 3.59
N ASN A 157 25.70 9.77 3.50
CA ASN A 157 26.91 8.92 3.49
C ASN A 157 27.25 8.31 2.12
N PHE A 158 26.31 8.20 1.18
CA PHE A 158 26.48 7.50 -0.11
C PHE A 158 26.01 8.34 -1.31
N ALA A 159 26.52 9.57 -1.43
CA ALA A 159 26.14 10.52 -2.48
C ALA A 159 26.37 10.01 -3.93
N ALA A 160 27.33 9.10 -4.14
CA ALA A 160 27.62 8.51 -5.46
C ALA A 160 26.55 7.52 -5.94
N GLU A 161 25.77 6.91 -5.04
CA GLU A 161 24.71 5.95 -5.42
C GLU A 161 23.43 6.64 -5.93
N TYR A 162 23.21 7.92 -5.59
CA TYR A 162 22.02 8.67 -6.00
C TYR A 162 22.04 9.09 -7.48
N GLN A 163 23.20 9.09 -8.13
CA GLN A 163 23.31 9.43 -9.56
C GLN A 163 22.79 8.32 -10.49
N LEU A 164 22.45 7.14 -9.95
CA LEU A 164 21.89 6.00 -10.69
C LEU A 164 20.39 5.78 -10.45
N ALA A 165 19.76 6.54 -9.54
CA ALA A 165 18.32 6.48 -9.32
C ALA A 165 17.61 7.34 -10.37
N SER A 166 16.69 6.74 -11.14
CA SER A 166 15.89 7.44 -12.15
C SER A 166 15.21 8.68 -11.55
N PRO A 167 15.25 9.85 -12.22
CA PRO A 167 14.60 11.09 -11.76
C PRO A 167 13.07 11.03 -11.76
N GLN A 168 12.49 9.88 -12.12
CA GLN A 168 11.07 9.57 -11.95
C GLN A 168 10.79 9.31 -10.45
N ASP A 169 10.91 10.37 -9.66
CA ASP A 169 10.45 10.43 -8.29
C ASP A 169 8.92 10.19 -8.33
N HIS A 170 8.49 9.08 -7.73
CA HIS A 170 7.11 8.63 -7.70
C HIS A 170 6.14 9.70 -7.16
N PRO A 171 4.88 9.71 -7.61
CA PRO A 171 3.89 10.72 -7.23
C PRO A 171 3.77 10.92 -5.71
N LYS A 172 3.91 12.18 -5.27
CA LYS A 172 3.90 12.63 -3.87
C LYS A 172 2.52 12.62 -3.19
N ILE A 173 1.45 12.29 -3.91
CA ILE A 173 0.12 12.82 -3.59
C ILE A 173 -0.66 11.98 -2.56
N VAL A 174 -0.33 10.70 -2.36
CA VAL A 174 -1.23 9.82 -1.57
C VAL A 174 -0.81 9.63 -0.09
N TYR A 175 0.42 10.01 0.25
CA TYR A 175 0.99 9.85 1.59
C TYR A 175 0.30 10.69 2.66
N ASP A 176 -0.11 11.90 2.30
CA ASP A 176 -0.45 12.89 3.31
C ASP A 176 -1.88 12.75 3.83
N GLU A 177 -2.84 12.17 3.13
CA GLU A 177 -4.25 12.23 3.56
C GLU A 177 -4.62 11.25 4.69
N PHE A 178 -4.04 10.06 4.71
CA PHE A 178 -4.38 8.99 5.65
C PHE A 178 -3.32 8.76 6.76
N ILE A 179 -2.19 9.45 6.66
CA ILE A 179 -1.04 9.37 7.57
C ILE A 179 -0.72 10.79 8.11
N LYS A 180 -1.74 11.51 8.62
CA LYS A 180 -1.52 12.78 9.34
C LYS A 180 -1.40 12.54 10.83
N GLU A 181 -0.28 12.98 11.42
CA GLU A 181 -0.25 13.25 12.86
C GLU A 181 -1.16 14.43 13.18
N GLY A 182 -2.11 14.22 14.11
CA GLY A 182 -2.87 15.30 14.71
C GLY A 182 -4.02 15.89 13.88
N VAL A 183 -4.43 15.29 12.77
CA VAL A 183 -5.64 15.72 12.04
C VAL A 183 -6.76 14.72 12.29
N PRO A 184 -7.86 15.11 12.96
CA PRO A 184 -9.00 14.23 13.14
C PRO A 184 -9.57 13.85 11.77
N ILE A 185 -9.81 12.55 11.60
CA ILE A 185 -10.47 11.99 10.42
C ILE A 185 -11.81 12.73 10.28
N PRO A 186 -12.12 13.34 9.11
CA PRO A 186 -13.42 13.95 8.92
C PRO A 186 -14.49 12.89 9.16
N PRO A 187 -15.54 13.19 9.94
CA PRO A 187 -16.60 12.23 10.21
C PRO A 187 -17.17 11.69 8.88
N PRO A 188 -17.64 10.43 8.84
CA PRO A 188 -18.24 9.87 7.65
C PRO A 188 -19.30 10.85 7.15
N GLU A 189 -19.23 11.29 5.89
CA GLU A 189 -20.29 12.12 5.33
C GLU A 189 -21.58 11.29 5.39
N ASP A 190 -22.47 11.66 6.31
CA ASP A 190 -23.88 11.29 6.22
C ASP A 190 -24.34 11.76 4.84
N ARG A 191 -24.56 10.80 3.93
CA ARG A 191 -25.33 11.04 2.71
C ARG A 191 -26.70 11.52 3.15
N LYS A 192 -26.84 12.84 3.31
CA LYS A 192 -28.15 13.47 3.27
C LYS A 192 -28.66 13.24 1.86
N GLU A 193 -29.55 12.26 1.74
CA GLU A 193 -30.56 12.21 0.71
C GLU A 193 -31.13 13.62 0.56
N LYS A 194 -30.75 14.31 -0.52
CA LYS A 194 -31.55 15.43 -1.00
C LYS A 194 -32.75 14.82 -1.72
N SER A 195 -33.79 14.56 -0.94
CA SER A 195 -35.15 14.54 -1.42
C SER A 195 -35.52 15.92 -1.98
N GLY A 196 -36.05 15.91 -3.21
CA GLY A 196 -37.04 16.85 -3.76
C GLY A 196 -36.75 18.35 -3.77
N ASN A 197 -36.64 18.91 -4.98
CA ASN A 197 -37.76 19.67 -5.57
C ASN A 197 -37.59 19.79 -7.09
#